data_AF-A0A7L4HVI7-F1
#
_entry.id   AF-A0A7L4HVI7-F1
#
_cell.length_a   1.000
_cell.length_b   1.000
_cell.length_c   1.000
_cell.angle_alpha   90.00
_cell.angle_beta   90.00
_cell.angle_gamma   90.00
#
_symmetry.space_group_name_H-M   'P 1'
#
loop_
_entity.id
_entity.type
_entity.pdbx_description
1 polymer ?
#
loop_
_entity_poly.entity_id
_entity_poly.type
_entity_poly.pdbx_seq_one_letter_code
_entity_poly.pdbx_strand_id
1 'polypeptide(L)'
;AAGGGCCLRPFSCEQGLLSRPDGSAAFLQGDTSVLAGLYGPVEVRGSKELPDRAALEVLLRPKVGLPGVMERSREQLLRQTCEAVVLGALHPRTAITLVLQVLSDAGSV
;
A
#
# COMPACT_ATOMS: atom_id res chain seq x y z
N ALA A 1 8.92 27.16 -28.61
CA ALA A 1 9.87 26.68 -27.59
C ALA A 1 9.16 25.66 -26.72
N ALA A 2 9.23 24.38 -27.09
CA ALA A 2 8.69 23.28 -26.29
C ALA A 2 9.89 22.61 -25.62
N GLY A 3 10.11 22.91 -24.34
CA GLY A 3 11.12 22.23 -23.55
C GLY A 3 10.72 20.77 -23.38
N GLY A 4 11.42 19.88 -24.09
CA GLY A 4 11.34 18.44 -23.89
C GLY A 4 11.96 18.04 -22.55
N GLY A 5 11.23 18.26 -21.47
CA GLY A 5 11.53 17.70 -20.16
C GLY A 5 10.68 16.45 -19.93
N CYS A 6 11.31 15.36 -19.48
CA CYS A 6 10.60 14.21 -18.93
C CYS A 6 9.94 14.60 -17.59
N CYS A 7 8.83 15.34 -17.64
CA CYS A 7 8.07 15.72 -16.46
C CYS A 7 7.03 14.64 -16.11
N LEU A 8 6.93 14.31 -14.83
CA LEU A 8 5.89 13.42 -14.33
C LEU A 8 4.51 14.09 -14.48
N ARG A 9 3.47 13.27 -14.66
CA ARG A 9 2.08 13.73 -14.60
C ARG A 9 1.84 14.43 -13.25
N PRO A 10 0.98 15.47 -13.20
CA PRO A 10 0.67 16.15 -11.95
C PRO A 10 0.14 15.14 -10.93
N PHE A 11 0.67 15.19 -9.71
CA PHE A 11 0.26 14.31 -8.63
C PHE A 11 -0.26 15.11 -7.43
N SER A 12 -1.16 14.50 -6.67
CA SER A 12 -1.72 15.04 -5.43
C SER A 12 -1.78 13.92 -4.39
N CYS A 13 -1.57 14.28 -3.13
CA CYS A 13 -1.61 13.35 -2.00
C CYS A 13 -2.49 13.94 -0.90
N GLU A 14 -3.42 13.14 -0.40
CA GLU A 14 -4.24 13.50 0.75
C GLU A 14 -4.06 12.43 1.83
N GLN A 15 -3.89 12.84 3.09
CA GLN A 15 -3.69 11.93 4.21
C GLN A 15 -4.85 12.07 5.21
N GLY A 16 -5.21 10.99 5.90
CA GLY A 16 -6.24 11.01 6.95
C GLY A 16 -7.69 11.07 6.45
N LEU A 17 -7.96 10.56 5.24
CA LEU A 17 -9.29 10.55 4.63
C LEU A 17 -10.26 9.56 5.28
N LEU A 18 -9.75 8.42 5.74
CA LEU A 18 -10.55 7.36 6.34
C LEU A 18 -10.47 7.46 7.87
N SER A 19 -11.62 7.38 8.53
CA SER A 19 -11.74 7.46 10.00
C SER A 19 -11.55 6.13 10.73
N ARG A 20 -11.57 5.01 10.01
CA ARG A 20 -11.45 3.64 10.57
C ARG A 20 -10.02 3.09 10.65
N PRO A 21 -9.19 3.18 9.59
CA PRO A 21 -7.82 2.69 9.67
C PRO A 21 -6.96 3.68 10.47
N ASP A 22 -5.90 3.17 11.09
CA ASP A 22 -4.95 3.97 11.87
C ASP A 22 -4.20 4.99 11.00
N GLY A 23 -4.01 4.67 9.72
CA GLY A 23 -3.51 5.58 8.72
C GLY A 23 -4.25 5.45 7.39
N SER A 24 -4.41 6.54 6.67
CA SER A 24 -4.92 6.50 5.30
C SER A 24 -4.25 7.55 4.43
N ALA A 25 -4.09 7.22 3.15
CA ALA A 25 -3.54 8.12 2.16
C ALA A 25 -4.22 7.88 0.82
N ALA A 26 -4.70 8.93 0.15
CA ALA A 26 -5.06 8.89 -1.26
C ALA A 26 -3.95 9.49 -2.08
N PHE A 27 -3.60 8.78 -3.16
CA PHE A 27 -2.62 9.22 -4.14
C PHE A 27 -3.31 9.37 -5.49
N LEU A 28 -3.16 10.53 -6.09
CA LEU A 28 -3.68 10.90 -7.40
C LEU A 28 -2.49 11.23 -8.29
N GLN A 29 -2.43 10.64 -9.48
CA GLN A 29 -1.41 10.95 -10.48
C GLN A 29 -2.05 11.03 -11.86
N GLY A 30 -2.32 12.25 -12.31
CA GLY A 30 -3.19 12.50 -13.46
C GLY A 30 -4.56 11.86 -13.23
N ASP A 31 -4.93 10.91 -14.08
CA ASP A 31 -6.21 10.20 -14.04
C ASP A 31 -6.16 8.90 -13.21
N THR A 32 -4.98 8.50 -12.73
CA THR A 32 -4.80 7.33 -11.87
C THR A 32 -5.00 7.71 -10.42
N SER A 33 -5.83 6.98 -9.69
CA SER A 33 -6.09 7.22 -8.26
C SER A 33 -6.11 5.94 -7.46
N VAL A 34 -5.40 5.94 -6.34
CA VAL A 34 -5.25 4.81 -5.43
C VAL A 34 -5.45 5.30 -4.00
N LEU A 35 -6.23 4.54 -3.23
CA LEU A 35 -6.45 4.78 -1.81
C LEU A 35 -5.74 3.69 -1.00
N ALA A 36 -4.85 4.09 -0.11
CA ALA A 36 -4.17 3.21 0.83
C ALA A 36 -4.75 3.39 2.24
N GLY A 37 -5.01 2.27 2.92
CA GLY A 37 -5.35 2.21 4.33
C GLY A 37 -4.33 1.35 5.07
N LEU A 38 -3.78 1.88 6.15
CA LEU A 38 -2.87 1.19 7.04
C LEU A 38 -3.61 0.85 8.34
N TYR A 39 -3.63 -0.43 8.66
CA TYR A 39 -4.01 -0.92 9.97
C TYR A 39 -2.72 -1.21 10.72
N GLY A 40 -2.58 -0.57 11.87
CA GLY A 40 -1.37 -0.45 12.64
C GLY A 40 -0.85 -1.78 13.16
N PRO A 41 0.15 -1.73 14.05
CA PRO A 41 0.69 -2.93 14.68
C PRO A 41 -0.35 -3.56 15.61
N VAL A 42 -1.12 -4.51 15.08
CA VAL A 42 -2.10 -5.31 15.83
C VAL A 42 -1.42 -6.57 16.36
N GLU A 43 -1.83 -7.02 17.53
CA GLU A 43 -1.33 -8.27 18.11
C GLU A 43 -1.77 -9.49 17.27
N VAL A 44 -0.82 -10.37 16.97
CA VAL A 44 -1.02 -11.48 16.05
C VAL A 44 -1.28 -12.77 16.82
N ARG A 45 -2.28 -13.54 16.39
CA ARG A 45 -2.45 -14.92 16.87
C ARG A 45 -1.30 -15.78 16.35
N GLY A 46 -0.68 -16.57 17.23
CA GLY A 46 0.63 -17.25 17.06
C GLY A 46 0.91 -18.04 15.76
N SER A 47 -0.05 -18.24 14.86
CA SER A 47 0.19 -18.88 13.55
C SER A 47 0.86 -17.97 12.51
N LYS A 48 0.79 -16.63 12.64
CA LYS A 48 1.45 -15.66 11.75
C LYS A 48 2.46 -14.77 12.50
N GLU A 49 2.75 -15.11 13.75
CA GLU A 49 3.63 -14.32 14.61
C GLU A 49 5.08 -14.50 14.17
N LEU A 50 5.76 -13.38 13.94
CA LEU A 50 7.20 -13.35 13.70
C LEU A 50 7.87 -12.86 14.99
N PRO A 51 8.71 -13.70 15.63
CA PRO A 51 9.30 -13.36 16.93
C PRO A 51 10.30 -12.20 16.82
N ASP A 52 10.99 -12.08 15.67
CA ASP A 52 12.07 -11.13 15.47
C ASP A 52 11.63 -9.82 14.80
N ARG A 53 10.43 -9.76 14.21
CA ARG A 53 9.97 -8.61 13.41
C ARG A 53 8.45 -8.53 13.29
N ALA A 54 7.93 -7.35 12.97
CA ALA A 54 6.52 -7.17 12.61
C ALA A 54 6.15 -7.93 11.33
N ALA A 55 5.02 -8.63 11.34
CA ALA A 55 4.45 -9.30 10.19
C ALA A 55 3.72 -8.30 9.28
N LEU A 56 4.27 -8.01 8.11
CA LEU A 56 3.61 -7.14 7.14
C LEU A 56 2.67 -7.94 6.22
N GLU A 57 1.44 -7.51 6.08
CA GLU A 57 0.45 -8.05 5.12
C GLU A 57 0.04 -6.93 4.16
N VAL A 58 0.15 -7.18 2.85
CA VAL A 58 -0.22 -6.20 1.81
C VAL A 58 -1.33 -6.80 0.95
N LEU A 59 -2.39 -6.02 0.75
CA LEU A 59 -3.57 -6.42 -0.02
C LEU A 59 -3.85 -5.36 -1.09
N LEU A 60 -3.79 -5.72 -2.36
CA LEU A 60 -4.10 -4.89 -3.50
C LEU A 60 -5.45 -5.30 -4.07
N ARG A 61 -6.40 -4.38 -4.02
CA ARG A 61 -7.75 -4.56 -4.54
C ARG A 61 -7.91 -3.77 -5.83
N PRO A 62 -8.22 -4.44 -6.96
CA PRO A 62 -8.51 -3.74 -8.20
C PRO A 62 -9.82 -2.96 -8.09
N LYS A 63 -10.05 -2.04 -9.03
CA LYS A 63 -11.29 -1.26 -9.12
C LYS A 63 -12.51 -2.15 -9.37
N VAL A 64 -12.36 -3.17 -10.22
CA VAL A 64 -13.43 -4.08 -10.65
C VAL A 64 -12.93 -5.51 -10.60
N GLY A 65 -13.75 -6.41 -10.06
CA GLY A 65 -13.47 -7.84 -10.02
C GLY A 65 -12.64 -8.29 -8.82
N LEU A 66 -12.23 -9.56 -8.88
CA LEU A 66 -11.39 -10.19 -7.86
C LEU A 66 -9.91 -10.02 -8.23
N PRO A 67 -9.00 -9.93 -7.24
CA PRO A 67 -7.57 -9.83 -7.50
C PRO A 67 -7.07 -11.08 -8.26
N GLY A 68 -6.37 -10.85 -9.37
CA GLY A 68 -5.79 -11.88 -10.21
C GLY A 68 -4.34 -12.21 -9.83
N VAL A 69 -3.65 -12.91 -10.72
CA VAL A 69 -2.25 -13.31 -10.51
C VAL A 69 -1.32 -12.10 -10.60
N MET A 70 -1.61 -11.12 -11.47
CA MET A 70 -0.81 -9.91 -11.62
C MET A 70 -0.88 -9.04 -10.37
N GLU A 71 -2.07 -8.86 -9.80
CA GLU A 71 -2.26 -8.13 -8.55
C GLU A 71 -1.52 -8.82 -7.41
N ARG A 72 -1.60 -10.16 -7.30
CA ARG A 72 -0.84 -10.90 -6.29
C ARG A 72 0.66 -10.78 -6.44
N SER A 73 1.17 -10.72 -7.68
CA SER A 73 2.60 -10.47 -7.92
C SER A 73 3.00 -9.07 -7.47
N ARG A 74 2.17 -8.06 -7.73
CA ARG A 74 2.39 -6.68 -7.26
C ARG A 74 2.29 -6.57 -5.74
N GLU A 75 1.34 -7.26 -5.10
CA GLU A 75 1.24 -7.34 -3.64
C GLU A 75 2.54 -7.86 -3.03
N GLN A 76 3.13 -8.91 -3.61
CA GLN A 76 4.41 -9.45 -3.14
C GLN A 76 5.56 -8.45 -3.30
N LEU A 77 5.62 -7.74 -4.42
CA LEU A 77 6.63 -6.70 -4.64
C LEU A 77 6.49 -5.56 -3.63
N LEU A 78 5.26 -5.08 -3.41
CA LEU A 78 4.97 -4.03 -2.43
C LEU A 78 5.29 -4.50 -1.02
N ARG A 79 4.97 -5.75 -0.68
CA ARG A 79 5.33 -6.36 0.60
C ARG A 79 6.83 -6.33 0.82
N GLN A 80 7.62 -6.80 -0.14
CA GLN A 80 9.09 -6.79 -0.04
C GLN A 80 9.64 -5.36 0.09
N THR A 81 9.08 -4.43 -0.67
CA THR A 81 9.49 -3.01 -0.64
C THR A 81 9.19 -2.39 0.71
N CYS A 82 7.98 -2.58 1.23
CA CYS A 82 7.60 -2.09 2.54
C CYS A 82 8.36 -2.79 3.66
N GLU A 83 8.65 -4.09 3.56
CA GLU A 83 9.46 -4.82 4.54
C GLU A 83 10.91 -4.29 4.61
N ALA A 84 11.47 -3.80 3.50
CA ALA A 84 12.78 -3.17 3.47
C ALA A 84 12.81 -1.75 4.08
N VAL A 85 11.68 -1.04 4.05
CA VAL A 85 11.58 0.36 4.53
C VAL A 85 11.03 0.44 5.95
N VAL A 86 10.13 -0.48 6.34
CA VAL A 86 9.52 -0.53 7.67
C VAL A 86 10.50 -1.15 8.65
N LEU A 87 10.77 -0.43 9.74
CA LEU A 87 11.60 -0.93 10.85
C LEU A 87 10.83 -1.95 11.69
N GLY A 88 10.63 -3.15 11.15
CA GLY A 88 9.87 -4.23 11.79
C GLY A 88 10.48 -4.73 13.11
N ALA A 89 11.77 -4.49 13.34
CA ALA A 89 12.48 -4.88 14.57
C ALA A 89 12.02 -4.11 15.82
N LEU A 90 11.39 -2.94 15.66
CA LEU A 90 10.88 -2.14 16.79
C LEU A 90 9.58 -2.73 17.39
N HIS A 91 8.87 -3.56 16.64
CA HIS A 91 7.55 -4.08 17.03
C HIS A 91 7.47 -5.61 16.82
N PRO A 92 8.25 -6.40 17.57
CA PRO A 92 8.19 -7.86 17.48
C PRO A 92 6.78 -8.36 17.81
N ARG A 93 6.36 -9.47 17.19
CA ARG A 93 5.06 -10.13 17.45
C ARG A 93 3.81 -9.31 17.10
N THR A 94 3.98 -8.24 16.33
CA THR A 94 2.87 -7.44 15.79
C THR A 94 2.64 -7.75 14.32
N ALA A 95 1.46 -7.43 13.79
CA ALA A 95 1.18 -7.40 12.35
C ALA A 95 0.74 -6.02 11.94
N ILE A 96 1.18 -5.61 10.76
CA ILE A 96 0.76 -4.38 10.10
C ILE A 96 0.11 -4.78 8.79
N THR A 97 -1.12 -4.32 8.56
CA THR A 97 -1.87 -4.64 7.34
C THR A 97 -2.05 -3.40 6.50
N LEU A 98 -1.52 -3.42 5.28
CA LEU A 98 -1.63 -2.34 4.30
C LEU A 98 -2.57 -2.77 3.18
N VAL A 99 -3.67 -2.02 3.02
CA VAL A 99 -4.69 -2.26 2.01
C VAL A 99 -4.65 -1.15 0.98
N LEU A 100 -4.41 -1.49 -0.28
CA LEU A 100 -4.46 -0.58 -1.42
C LEU A 100 -5.71 -0.87 -2.23
N GLN A 101 -6.54 0.14 -2.45
CA GLN A 101 -7.72 0.09 -3.30
C GLN A 101 -7.48 0.99 -4.50
N VAL A 102 -7.48 0.40 -5.70
CA VAL A 102 -7.44 1.16 -6.95
C VAL A 102 -8.83 1.76 -7.19
N LEU A 103 -8.91 3.08 -7.35
CA LEU A 103 -10.15 3.81 -7.62
C LEU A 103 -10.30 4.15 -9.11
N SER A 104 -9.20 4.56 -9.75
CA SER A 104 -9.11 4.75 -11.19
C SER A 104 -7.75 4.26 -11.68
N ASP A 105 -7.77 3.49 -12.76
CA ASP A 105 -6.57 3.04 -13.45
C ASP A 105 -6.51 3.70 -14.82
N ALA A 106 -5.60 4.66 -14.97
CA ALA A 106 -5.24 5.28 -16.24
C ALA A 106 -3.76 5.02 -16.57
N GLY A 107 -3.26 3.84 -16.16
CA GLY A 107 -1.88 3.40 -16.33
C GLY A 107 -0.93 3.82 -15.21
N SER A 108 0.20 3.11 -15.12
CA SER A 108 1.25 3.28 -14.10
C SER A 108 0.81 2.93 -12.65
N VAL A 109 0.03 1.85 -12.50
CA VAL A 109 -0.37 1.23 -11.22
C VAL A 109 0.42 -0.03 -10.90
#